data_AF-A0A958EFI2-F1
#
_entry.id   AF-A0A958EFI2-F1
#
_cell.length_a   1.000
_cell.length_b   1.000
_cell.length_c   1.000
_cell.angle_alpha   90.00
_cell.angle_beta   90.00
_cell.angle_gamma   90.00
#
_symmetry.space_group_name_H-M   'P 1'
#
loop_
_entity.id
_entity.type
_entity.pdbx_description
1 polymer ?
#
loop_
_entity_poly.entity_id
_entity_poly.type
_entity_poly.pdbx_seq_one_letter_code
_entity_poly.pdbx_strand_id
1 'polypeptide(L)'
;MSLPPSFHPVSLDHQPGGKDIRIPWKAVIALALFSVAATLVLQRLFPDYAGLVWFGFISIPTNMLIAPVPHDIFLFEAAKHYHALAVAVVGTIGCCVGGIFDYWLLLPFLNREKIRSSFENKNLYLKSLRFFARAPFWMLVFAAGTPMPFYPFKFLSIAGHYPRWRYIAAMAVGRTPRYYLLSMLGYALQVPTWLVVVVILGILLLPFAGNLRRWLRSRFRKNPIELQELD
;
A
#
# COMPACT_ATOMS: atom_id res chain seq x y z
N MET A 1 11.20 30.19 4.07
CA MET A 1 11.65 29.60 5.35
C MET A 1 12.00 28.14 5.09
N SER A 2 13.27 27.75 5.22
CA SER A 2 13.83 26.49 4.72
C SER A 2 13.32 25.26 5.50
N LEU A 3 13.05 24.17 4.78
CA LEU A 3 12.76 22.87 5.39
C LEU A 3 14.00 22.37 6.17
N PRO A 4 13.81 21.53 7.21
CA PRO A 4 14.90 20.96 7.98
C PRO A 4 15.84 20.11 7.10
N PRO A 5 17.10 19.87 7.52
CA PRO A 5 18.12 19.24 6.69
C PRO A 5 17.79 17.80 6.23
N SER A 6 16.87 17.10 6.91
CA SER A 6 16.36 15.80 6.44
C SER A 6 15.44 15.88 5.21
N PHE A 7 14.98 17.10 4.90
CA PHE A 7 14.20 17.51 3.74
C PHE A 7 15.01 18.45 2.84
N HIS A 8 16.35 18.36 2.89
CA HIS A 8 17.10 18.88 1.76
C HIS A 8 16.50 18.25 0.50
N PRO A 9 16.05 19.07 -0.47
CA PRO A 9 15.76 18.51 -1.77
C PRO A 9 17.00 17.72 -2.12
N VAL A 10 16.85 16.42 -2.42
CA VAL A 10 17.84 15.74 -3.22
C VAL A 10 18.13 16.72 -4.33
N SER A 11 19.36 17.27 -4.39
CA SER A 11 19.67 18.37 -5.28
C SER A 11 19.12 18.00 -6.64
N LEU A 12 18.22 18.82 -7.17
CA LEU A 12 17.76 18.61 -8.54
C LEU A 12 18.95 18.78 -9.51
N ASP A 13 20.10 19.28 -9.05
CA ASP A 13 21.40 19.24 -9.74
C ASP A 13 22.01 17.84 -9.89
N HIS A 14 21.39 16.83 -9.27
CA HIS A 14 21.59 15.41 -9.60
C HIS A 14 20.24 14.72 -9.88
N GLN A 15 19.30 15.45 -10.50
CA GLN A 15 18.66 14.85 -11.66
C GLN A 15 19.79 14.62 -12.67
N PRO A 16 20.09 13.39 -13.13
CA PRO A 16 20.91 13.24 -14.32
C PRO A 16 20.23 14.07 -15.41
N GLY A 17 20.77 15.26 -15.68
CA GLY A 17 20.04 16.33 -16.36
C GLY A 17 19.47 15.81 -17.67
N GLY A 18 18.15 15.92 -17.85
CA GLY A 18 17.47 15.72 -19.13
C GLY A 18 17.87 14.48 -19.94
N LYS A 19 18.53 13.48 -19.35
CA LYS A 19 18.70 12.18 -19.96
C LYS A 19 17.41 11.49 -19.60
N ASP A 20 16.56 11.32 -20.61
CA ASP A 20 15.51 10.31 -20.59
C ASP A 20 16.03 9.15 -19.73
N ILE A 21 15.48 8.97 -18.53
CA ILE A 21 15.73 7.77 -17.75
C ILE A 21 14.99 6.70 -18.55
N ARG A 22 15.64 6.23 -19.62
CA ARG A 22 15.23 5.07 -20.38
C ARG A 22 15.44 3.94 -19.41
N ILE A 23 14.40 3.66 -18.63
CA ILE A 23 14.29 2.44 -17.84
C ILE A 23 14.75 1.35 -18.79
N PRO A 24 15.89 0.68 -18.52
CA PRO A 24 16.40 -0.31 -19.44
C PRO A 24 15.43 -1.47 -19.38
N TRP A 25 14.41 -1.44 -20.25
CA TRP A 25 13.30 -2.39 -20.24
C TRP A 25 13.82 -3.82 -20.32
N LYS A 26 14.96 -4.02 -21.00
CA LYS A 26 15.70 -5.28 -21.00
C LYS A 26 16.13 -5.73 -19.60
N ALA A 27 16.65 -4.84 -18.75
CA ALA A 27 17.03 -5.16 -17.38
C ALA A 27 15.82 -5.38 -16.48
N VAL A 28 14.72 -4.64 -16.69
CA VAL A 28 13.46 -4.88 -15.96
C VAL A 28 12.86 -6.23 -16.34
N ILE A 29 12.82 -6.55 -17.62
CA ILE A 29 12.37 -7.85 -18.13
C ILE A 29 13.29 -8.96 -17.62
N ALA A 30 14.60 -8.78 -17.68
CA ALA A 30 15.57 -9.76 -17.16
C ALA A 30 15.40 -9.98 -15.64
N LEU A 31 15.20 -8.92 -14.85
CA LEU A 31 14.94 -9.02 -13.43
C LEU A 31 13.61 -9.70 -13.12
N ALA A 32 12.57 -9.40 -13.91
CA ALA A 32 11.26 -10.05 -13.81
C ALA A 32 11.37 -11.55 -14.14
N LEU A 33 12.02 -11.90 -15.25
CA LEU A 33 12.27 -13.29 -15.64
C LEU A 33 13.12 -14.03 -14.60
N PHE A 34 14.16 -13.39 -14.07
CA PHE A 34 14.97 -13.94 -13.00
C PHE A 34 14.15 -14.16 -11.72
N SER A 35 13.29 -13.21 -11.35
CA SER A 35 12.41 -13.36 -10.19
C SER A 35 11.40 -14.49 -10.39
N VAL A 36 10.82 -14.65 -11.59
CA VAL A 36 9.93 -15.76 -11.94
C VAL A 36 10.68 -17.09 -11.91
N ALA A 37 11.87 -17.16 -12.51
CA ALA A 37 12.70 -18.36 -12.50
C ALA A 37 13.12 -18.75 -11.08
N ALA A 38 13.60 -17.79 -10.28
CA ALA A 38 13.95 -18.00 -8.87
C ALA A 38 12.73 -18.47 -8.07
N THR A 39 11.55 -17.94 -8.34
CA THR A 39 10.28 -18.37 -7.71
C THR A 39 9.94 -19.80 -8.07
N LEU A 40 10.02 -20.17 -9.35
CA LEU A 40 9.75 -21.53 -9.82
C LEU A 40 10.78 -22.54 -9.27
N VAL A 41 12.04 -22.14 -9.18
CA VAL A 41 13.11 -22.95 -8.58
C VAL A 41 12.87 -23.13 -7.07
N LEU A 42 12.55 -22.06 -6.34
CA LEU A 42 12.23 -22.13 -4.91
C LEU A 42 11.00 -23.00 -4.64
N GLN A 43 9.96 -22.91 -5.47
CA GLN A 43 8.78 -23.78 -5.38
C GLN A 43 9.12 -25.26 -5.61
N ARG A 44 10.07 -25.54 -6.51
CA ARG A 44 10.46 -26.92 -6.84
C ARG A 44 11.42 -27.53 -5.82
N LEU A 45 12.29 -26.71 -5.22
CA LEU A 45 13.24 -27.14 -4.20
C LEU A 45 12.61 -27.21 -2.79
N PHE A 46 11.64 -26.34 -2.52
CA PHE A 46 11.02 -26.18 -1.21
C PHE A 46 9.49 -26.09 -1.33
N PRO A 47 8.81 -27.19 -1.71
CA PRO A 47 7.37 -27.19 -1.93
C PRO A 47 6.59 -26.73 -0.69
N ASP A 48 7.10 -27.02 0.50
CA ASP A 48 6.48 -26.63 1.78
C ASP A 48 6.41 -25.10 1.96
N TYR A 49 7.35 -24.34 1.37
CA TYR A 49 7.41 -22.88 1.48
C TYR A 49 6.75 -22.14 0.30
N ALA A 50 6.13 -22.86 -0.63
CA ALA A 50 5.49 -22.25 -1.80
C ALA A 50 4.42 -21.22 -1.41
N GLY A 51 3.63 -21.49 -0.36
CA GLY A 51 2.63 -20.56 0.16
C GLY A 51 3.23 -19.27 0.71
N LEU A 52 4.41 -19.35 1.35
CA LEU A 52 5.12 -18.18 1.85
C LEU A 52 5.66 -17.30 0.70
N VAL A 53 6.12 -17.93 -0.39
CA VAL A 53 6.55 -17.21 -1.60
C VAL A 53 5.36 -16.48 -2.23
N TRP A 54 4.22 -17.15 -2.37
CA TRP A 54 2.98 -16.52 -2.86
C TRP A 54 2.52 -15.36 -1.99
N PHE A 55 2.59 -15.52 -0.66
CA PHE A 55 2.32 -14.45 0.29
C PHE A 55 3.25 -13.24 0.07
N GLY A 56 4.54 -13.46 -0.18
CA GLY A 56 5.49 -12.41 -0.52
C GLY A 56 5.09 -11.63 -1.76
N PHE A 57 4.68 -12.31 -2.84
CA PHE A 57 4.22 -11.67 -4.07
C PHE A 57 2.95 -10.84 -3.86
N ILE A 58 1.94 -11.40 -3.17
CA ILE A 58 0.69 -10.69 -2.87
C ILE A 58 0.94 -9.50 -1.92
N SER A 59 1.93 -9.61 -1.04
CA SER A 59 2.30 -8.54 -0.09
C SER A 59 2.79 -7.27 -0.79
N ILE A 60 3.26 -7.35 -2.03
CA ILE A 60 3.70 -6.17 -2.80
C ILE A 60 2.50 -5.26 -3.16
N PRO A 61 1.53 -5.69 -4.00
CA PRO A 61 0.42 -4.83 -4.43
C PRO A 61 -0.53 -4.46 -3.28
N THR A 62 -0.67 -5.30 -2.26
CA THR A 62 -1.54 -5.04 -1.11
C THR A 62 -0.97 -4.01 -0.12
N ASN A 63 0.33 -3.72 -0.20
CA ASN A 63 0.96 -2.65 0.59
C ASN A 63 1.13 -1.34 -0.18
N MET A 64 0.83 -1.31 -1.48
CA MET A 64 0.89 -0.08 -2.27
C MET A 64 -0.15 0.95 -1.81
N LEU A 65 0.07 2.23 -2.12
CA LEU A 65 -0.83 3.31 -1.69
C LEU A 65 -2.27 3.14 -2.22
N ILE A 66 -2.44 2.42 -3.32
CA ILE A 66 -3.73 2.22 -4.03
C ILE A 66 -4.29 0.82 -3.74
N ALA A 67 -3.83 0.13 -2.69
CA ALA A 67 -4.28 -1.21 -2.39
C ALA A 67 -5.80 -1.26 -2.08
N PRO A 68 -6.59 -2.06 -2.82
CA PRO A 68 -8.04 -2.18 -2.58
C PRO A 68 -8.37 -3.07 -1.38
N VAL A 69 -7.45 -3.93 -0.96
CA VAL A 69 -7.67 -4.95 0.08
C VAL A 69 -6.65 -4.77 1.20
N PRO A 70 -7.06 -4.85 2.48
CA PRO A 70 -6.13 -4.82 3.62
C PRO A 70 -5.13 -5.99 3.58
N HIS A 71 -3.83 -5.67 3.62
CA HIS A 71 -2.74 -6.67 3.65
C HIS A 71 -2.81 -7.59 4.88
N ASP A 72 -3.28 -7.08 6.02
CA ASP A 72 -3.31 -7.82 7.28
C ASP A 72 -4.06 -9.16 7.16
N ILE A 73 -5.07 -9.24 6.27
CA ILE A 73 -5.86 -10.45 6.02
C ILE A 73 -5.00 -11.60 5.50
N PHE A 74 -4.13 -11.33 4.52
CA PHE A 74 -3.23 -12.33 3.95
C PHE A 74 -2.15 -12.75 4.94
N LEU A 75 -1.75 -11.83 5.82
CA LEU A 75 -0.79 -12.12 6.88
C LEU A 75 -1.38 -13.09 7.91
N PHE A 76 -2.64 -12.93 8.30
CA PHE A 76 -3.34 -13.88 9.17
C PHE A 76 -3.45 -15.27 8.56
N GLU A 77 -3.73 -15.37 7.25
CA GLU A 77 -3.78 -16.66 6.57
C GLU A 77 -2.41 -17.35 6.53
N ALA A 78 -1.36 -16.62 6.15
CA ALA A 78 0.00 -17.17 6.10
C ALA A 78 0.51 -17.61 7.48
N ALA A 79 0.13 -16.90 8.54
CA ALA A 79 0.54 -17.19 9.91
C ALA A 79 0.01 -18.53 10.46
N LYS A 80 -1.03 -19.12 9.84
CA LYS A 80 -1.53 -20.45 10.23
C LYS A 80 -0.57 -21.58 9.87
N HIS A 81 0.14 -21.40 8.77
CA HIS A 81 0.92 -22.46 8.13
C HIS A 81 2.43 -22.27 8.34
N TYR A 82 2.87 -21.05 8.63
CA TYR A 82 4.28 -20.67 8.67
C TYR A 82 4.65 -19.98 9.98
N HIS A 83 5.93 -20.11 10.36
CA HIS A 83 6.46 -19.48 11.56
C HIS A 83 6.30 -17.95 11.50
N ALA A 84 5.87 -17.36 12.63
CA ALA A 84 5.54 -15.93 12.76
C ALA A 84 6.64 -14.99 12.25
N LEU A 85 7.91 -15.31 12.53
CA LEU A 85 9.06 -14.52 12.07
C LEU A 85 9.22 -14.57 10.54
N ALA A 86 9.04 -15.73 9.93
CA ALA A 86 9.16 -15.89 8.48
C ALA A 86 8.09 -15.07 7.74
N VAL A 87 6.85 -15.15 8.20
CA VAL A 87 5.73 -14.34 7.69
C VAL A 87 6.02 -12.85 7.87
N ALA A 88 6.52 -12.44 9.04
CA ALA A 88 6.81 -11.02 9.30
C ALA A 88 7.92 -10.47 8.39
N VAL A 89 9.01 -11.23 8.21
CA VAL A 89 10.11 -10.84 7.32
C VAL A 89 9.65 -10.76 5.88
N VAL A 90 8.97 -11.80 5.37
CA VAL A 90 8.49 -11.84 3.99
C VAL A 90 7.46 -10.74 3.71
N GLY A 91 6.54 -10.51 4.64
CA GLY A 91 5.57 -9.41 4.55
C GLY A 91 6.25 -8.03 4.57
N THR A 92 7.30 -7.87 5.39
CA THR A 92 8.10 -6.63 5.42
C THR A 92 8.83 -6.41 4.10
N ILE A 93 9.44 -7.44 3.53
CA ILE A 93 10.13 -7.37 2.23
C ILE A 93 9.13 -6.95 1.15
N GLY A 94 7.96 -7.61 1.08
CA GLY A 94 6.88 -7.23 0.17
C GLY A 94 6.44 -5.78 0.34
N CYS A 95 6.29 -5.31 1.58
CA CYS A 95 5.96 -3.92 1.88
C CYS A 95 7.04 -2.93 1.41
N CYS A 96 8.32 -3.25 1.63
CA CYS A 96 9.44 -2.43 1.18
C CYS A 96 9.46 -2.32 -0.34
N VAL A 97 9.31 -3.45 -1.05
CA VAL A 97 9.23 -3.49 -2.51
C VAL A 97 8.03 -2.67 -3.01
N GLY A 98 6.85 -2.86 -2.40
CA GLY A 98 5.65 -2.08 -2.71
C GLY A 98 5.85 -0.57 -2.51
N GLY A 99 6.58 -0.17 -1.46
CA GLY A 99 6.92 1.23 -1.23
C GLY A 99 7.95 1.80 -2.22
N ILE A 100 8.85 0.98 -2.77
CA ILE A 100 9.71 1.40 -3.90
C ILE A 100 8.83 1.67 -5.12
N PHE A 101 7.88 0.78 -5.43
CA PHE A 101 6.91 0.98 -6.51
C PHE A 101 6.05 2.23 -6.30
N ASP A 102 5.60 2.51 -5.08
CA ASP A 102 4.89 3.74 -4.75
C ASP A 102 5.72 4.97 -5.14
N TYR A 103 7.00 5.02 -4.79
CA TYR A 103 7.88 6.13 -5.18
C TYR A 103 8.06 6.23 -6.70
N TRP A 104 8.17 5.11 -7.40
CA TRP A 104 8.35 5.13 -8.86
C TRP A 104 7.10 5.56 -9.62
N LEU A 105 5.92 5.14 -9.16
CA LEU A 105 4.66 5.45 -9.82
C LEU A 105 4.13 6.82 -9.40
N LEU A 106 4.16 7.13 -8.10
CA LEU A 106 3.49 8.30 -7.55
C LEU A 106 4.34 9.56 -7.60
N LEU A 107 5.66 9.47 -7.48
CA LEU A 107 6.51 10.67 -7.55
C LEU A 107 6.38 11.41 -8.89
N PRO A 108 6.52 10.78 -10.08
CA PRO A 108 6.34 11.48 -11.35
C PRO A 108 4.89 11.91 -11.56
N PHE A 109 3.92 11.17 -11.03
CA PHE A 109 2.51 11.52 -11.11
C PHE A 109 2.18 12.77 -10.30
N LEU A 110 2.59 12.83 -9.03
CA LEU A 110 2.36 13.96 -8.12
C LEU A 110 3.13 15.21 -8.53
N ASN A 111 4.26 15.07 -9.22
CA ASN A 111 5.04 16.20 -9.74
C ASN A 111 4.46 16.81 -11.02
N ARG A 112 3.41 16.23 -11.62
CA ARG A 112 2.71 16.88 -12.73
C ARG A 112 2.04 18.16 -12.23
N GLU A 113 2.28 19.27 -12.92
CA GLU A 113 1.82 20.61 -12.52
C GLU A 113 0.32 20.67 -12.21
N LYS A 114 -0.51 20.02 -13.03
CA LYS A 114 -1.97 19.92 -12.83
C LYS A 114 -2.36 19.30 -11.49
N ILE A 115 -1.59 18.31 -11.02
CA ILE A 115 -1.87 17.57 -9.79
C ILE A 115 -1.27 18.31 -8.61
N ARG A 116 -0.02 18.76 -8.74
CA ARG A 116 0.71 19.48 -7.70
C ARG A 116 0.01 20.76 -7.27
N SER A 117 -0.42 21.57 -8.23
CA SER A 117 -1.15 22.83 -7.96
C SER A 117 -2.46 22.62 -7.19
N SER A 118 -3.06 21.44 -7.28
CA SER A 118 -4.29 21.10 -6.56
C SER A 118 -4.11 21.05 -5.04
N PHE A 119 -2.94 20.66 -4.53
CA PHE A 119 -2.72 20.47 -3.09
C PHE A 119 -1.61 21.34 -2.48
N GLU A 120 -0.65 21.82 -3.26
CA GLU A 120 0.56 22.49 -2.74
C GLU A 120 0.27 23.78 -1.96
N ASN A 121 -0.75 24.54 -2.37
CA ASN A 121 -1.15 25.79 -1.71
C ASN A 121 -2.14 25.61 -0.55
N LYS A 122 -2.55 24.37 -0.24
CA LYS A 122 -3.51 24.15 0.85
C LYS A 122 -2.81 24.30 2.20
N ASN A 123 -3.36 25.15 3.07
CA ASN A 123 -2.87 25.33 4.44
C ASN A 123 -2.74 24.00 5.21
N LEU A 124 -3.67 23.07 4.99
CA LEU A 124 -3.61 21.75 5.60
C LEU A 124 -2.39 20.94 5.15
N TYR A 125 -2.06 20.97 3.85
CA TYR A 125 -0.87 20.30 3.32
C TYR A 125 0.41 20.92 3.90
N LEU A 126 0.54 22.24 3.87
CA LEU A 126 1.71 22.95 4.39
C LEU A 126 1.91 22.73 5.89
N LYS A 127 0.82 22.71 6.68
CA LYS A 127 0.86 22.43 8.12
C LYS A 127 1.27 20.99 8.40
N SER A 128 0.67 20.03 7.69
CA SER A 128 1.01 18.61 7.80
C SER A 128 2.44 18.32 7.38
N LEU A 129 2.92 18.93 6.28
CA LEU A 129 4.29 18.80 5.83
C LEU A 129 5.27 19.40 6.85
N ARG A 130 4.96 20.56 7.43
CA ARG A 130 5.79 21.19 8.48
C ARG A 130 5.87 20.33 9.73
N PHE A 131 4.76 19.72 10.14
CA PHE A 131 4.75 18.78 11.25
C PHE A 131 5.57 17.54 10.92
N PHE A 132 5.33 16.94 9.74
CA PHE A 132 6.06 15.78 9.23
C PHE A 132 7.57 16.03 9.10
N ALA A 133 7.96 17.28 8.81
CA ALA A 133 9.35 17.66 8.65
C ALA A 133 10.17 17.59 9.94
N ARG A 134 9.54 17.65 11.12
CA ARG A 134 10.23 17.65 12.42
C ARG A 134 10.95 16.33 12.72
N ALA A 135 10.33 15.21 12.39
CA ALA A 135 10.85 13.87 12.69
C ALA A 135 10.31 12.82 11.70
N PRO A 136 10.58 12.97 10.39
CA PRO A 136 9.94 12.17 9.34
C PRO A 136 10.17 10.67 9.51
N PHE A 137 11.39 10.27 9.89
CA PHE A 137 11.73 8.87 10.11
C PHE A 137 10.87 8.26 11.22
N TRP A 138 10.84 8.88 12.39
CA TRP A 138 10.09 8.37 13.54
C TRP A 138 8.58 8.40 13.31
N MET A 139 8.05 9.45 12.67
CA MET A 139 6.64 9.48 12.30
C MET A 139 6.26 8.33 11.37
N LEU A 140 7.13 7.98 10.41
CA LEU A 140 6.91 6.81 9.55
C LEU A 140 6.99 5.50 10.34
N VAL A 141 7.97 5.34 11.23
CA VAL A 141 8.08 4.14 12.09
C VAL A 141 6.83 3.96 12.95
N PHE A 142 6.40 5.01 13.65
CA PHE A 142 5.21 4.96 14.50
C PHE A 142 3.93 4.72 13.69
N ALA A 143 3.76 5.41 12.56
CA ALA A 143 2.59 5.21 11.71
C ALA A 143 2.57 3.81 11.06
N ALA A 144 3.74 3.23 10.77
CA ALA A 144 3.85 1.87 10.25
C ALA A 144 3.65 0.79 11.31
N GLY A 145 4.09 1.04 12.55
CA GLY A 145 3.95 0.10 13.68
C GLY A 145 2.56 0.09 14.31
N THR A 146 1.83 1.19 14.21
CA THR A 146 0.46 1.30 14.77
C THR A 146 -0.60 0.88 13.75
N PRO A 147 -1.83 0.55 14.18
CA PRO A 147 -2.98 0.33 13.29
C PRO A 147 -3.47 1.62 12.61
N MET A 148 -2.72 2.72 12.68
CA MET A 148 -3.07 4.00 12.11
C MET A 148 -3.03 3.95 10.57
N PRO A 149 -3.89 4.72 9.86
CA PRO A 149 -3.81 4.86 8.42
C PRO A 149 -2.42 5.38 7.99
N PHE A 150 -1.66 4.54 7.29
CA PHE A 150 -0.30 4.88 6.85
C PHE A 150 -0.27 5.74 5.56
N TYR A 151 -1.39 5.75 4.81
CA TYR A 151 -1.52 6.44 3.53
C TYR A 151 -1.17 7.94 3.55
N PRO A 152 -1.62 8.75 4.54
CA PRO A 152 -1.29 10.18 4.58
C PRO A 152 0.22 10.42 4.75
N PHE A 153 0.89 9.61 5.56
CA PHE A 153 2.33 9.73 5.79
C PHE A 153 3.14 9.30 4.57
N LYS A 154 2.72 8.23 3.86
CA LYS A 154 3.29 7.84 2.56
C LYS A 154 3.14 8.97 1.53
N PHE A 155 1.97 9.60 1.47
CA PHE A 155 1.75 10.72 0.57
C PHE A 155 2.68 11.89 0.90
N LEU A 156 2.78 12.29 2.17
CA LEU A 156 3.67 13.37 2.61
C LEU A 156 5.14 13.06 2.37
N SER A 157 5.58 11.80 2.52
CA SER A 157 6.96 11.42 2.23
C SER A 157 7.28 11.50 0.74
N ILE A 158 6.36 11.09 -0.13
CA ILE A 158 6.56 11.14 -1.59
C ILE A 158 6.45 12.59 -2.10
N ALA A 159 5.38 13.31 -1.75
CA ALA A 159 5.16 14.69 -2.14
C ALA A 159 6.26 15.63 -1.59
N GLY A 160 6.69 15.38 -0.35
CA GLY A 160 7.78 16.11 0.29
C GLY A 160 9.18 15.68 -0.14
N HIS A 161 9.33 14.77 -1.11
CA HIS A 161 10.63 14.31 -1.63
C HIS A 161 11.57 13.71 -0.56
N TYR A 162 11.00 13.04 0.44
CA TYR A 162 11.79 12.40 1.50
C TYR A 162 12.69 11.29 0.92
N PRO A 163 13.97 11.18 1.34
CA PRO A 163 14.93 10.20 0.81
C PRO A 163 14.41 8.77 0.87
N ARG A 164 14.42 8.10 -0.29
CA ARG A 164 13.86 6.75 -0.50
C ARG A 164 14.42 5.73 0.49
N TRP A 165 15.73 5.69 0.69
CA TRP A 165 16.36 4.72 1.57
C TRP A 165 15.91 4.86 3.04
N ARG A 166 15.73 6.10 3.52
CA ARG A 166 15.22 6.35 4.89
C ARG A 166 13.75 5.98 5.02
N TYR A 167 12.97 6.18 3.96
CA TYR A 167 11.58 5.74 3.90
C TYR A 167 11.46 4.22 3.97
N ILE A 168 12.24 3.48 3.18
CA ILE A 168 12.27 2.01 3.21
C ILE A 168 12.72 1.51 4.58
N ALA A 169 13.79 2.09 5.14
CA ALA A 169 14.27 1.73 6.48
C ALA A 169 13.20 1.98 7.56
N ALA A 170 12.51 3.12 7.52
CA ALA A 170 11.45 3.43 8.48
C ALA A 170 10.27 2.44 8.37
N MET A 171 9.88 2.07 7.14
CA MET A 171 8.87 1.04 6.93
C MET A 171 9.32 -0.32 7.44
N ALA A 172 10.55 -0.74 7.19
CA ALA A 172 11.07 -2.01 7.71
C ALA A 172 11.01 -2.03 9.24
N VAL A 173 11.58 -1.02 9.89
CA VAL A 173 11.62 -0.90 11.35
C VAL A 173 10.22 -0.83 11.96
N GLY A 174 9.29 -0.11 11.35
CA GLY A 174 7.92 0.00 11.87
C GLY A 174 7.04 -1.22 11.57
N ARG A 175 7.13 -1.79 10.37
CA ARG A 175 6.25 -2.89 9.92
C ARG A 175 6.65 -4.23 10.49
N THR A 176 7.95 -4.52 10.62
CA THR A 176 8.40 -5.81 11.15
C THR A 176 7.82 -6.15 12.53
N PRO A 177 7.88 -5.27 13.56
CA PRO A 177 7.32 -5.60 14.88
C PRO A 177 5.81 -5.80 14.81
N ARG A 178 5.09 -4.96 14.05
CA ARG A 178 3.64 -5.11 13.86
C ARG A 178 3.30 -6.44 13.18
N TYR A 179 3.97 -6.77 12.08
CA TYR A 179 3.73 -8.01 11.36
C TYR A 179 4.09 -9.25 12.18
N TYR A 180 5.12 -9.16 13.01
CA TYR A 180 5.47 -10.22 13.94
C TYR A 180 4.41 -10.42 15.03
N LEU A 181 3.92 -9.34 15.64
CA LEU A 181 2.84 -9.42 16.63
C LEU A 181 1.55 -9.96 16.01
N LEU A 182 1.19 -9.48 14.82
CA LEU A 182 -0.01 -9.95 14.12
C LEU A 182 0.12 -11.40 13.65
N SER A 183 1.30 -11.84 13.21
CA SER A 183 1.49 -13.23 12.81
C SER A 183 1.49 -14.16 14.03
N MET A 184 2.04 -13.72 15.16
CA MET A 184 1.93 -14.45 16.43
C MET A 184 0.47 -14.57 16.88
N LEU A 185 -0.31 -13.49 16.79
CA LEU A 185 -1.75 -13.52 17.07
C LEU A 185 -2.51 -14.40 16.08
N GLY A 186 -2.16 -14.37 14.79
CA GLY A 186 -2.79 -15.22 13.78
C GLY A 186 -2.52 -16.70 13.99
N TYR A 187 -1.29 -17.04 14.38
CA TYR A 187 -0.92 -18.40 14.77
C TYR A 187 -1.70 -18.88 16.00
N ALA A 188 -1.91 -18.00 17.00
CA ALA A 188 -2.65 -18.33 18.21
C ALA A 188 -4.17 -18.42 18.00
N LEU A 189 -4.76 -17.51 17.21
CA LEU A 189 -6.21 -17.43 17.00
C LEU A 189 -6.72 -18.43 15.94
N GLN A 190 -5.86 -18.85 15.01
CA GLN A 190 -6.20 -19.76 13.90
C GLN A 190 -7.55 -19.42 13.24
N VAL A 191 -7.76 -18.14 12.92
CA VAL A 191 -9.05 -17.61 12.43
C VAL A 191 -9.52 -18.44 11.23
N PRO A 192 -10.72 -19.04 11.22
CA PRO A 192 -11.12 -19.94 10.14
C PRO A 192 -11.15 -19.24 8.78
N THR A 193 -10.64 -19.90 7.73
CA THR A 193 -10.44 -19.31 6.40
C THR A 193 -11.75 -18.81 5.75
N TRP A 194 -12.89 -19.43 6.06
CA TRP A 194 -14.19 -18.95 5.56
C TRP A 194 -14.51 -17.54 6.04
N LEU A 195 -14.12 -17.16 7.26
CA LEU A 195 -14.35 -15.82 7.80
C LEU A 195 -13.53 -14.78 7.03
N VAL A 196 -12.29 -15.11 6.69
CA VAL A 196 -11.41 -14.29 5.85
C VAL A 196 -12.05 -14.03 4.49
N VAL A 197 -12.56 -15.07 3.82
CA VAL A 197 -13.25 -14.95 2.53
C VAL A 197 -14.48 -14.06 2.63
N VAL A 198 -15.31 -14.24 3.66
CA VAL A 198 -16.50 -13.42 3.90
C VAL A 198 -16.14 -11.94 4.09
N VAL A 199 -15.09 -11.64 4.86
CA VAL A 199 -14.62 -10.26 5.07
C VAL A 199 -14.12 -9.63 3.77
N ILE A 200 -13.32 -10.35 2.98
CA ILE A 200 -12.83 -9.85 1.68
C ILE A 200 -14.01 -9.55 0.74
N LEU A 201 -14.95 -10.50 0.60
CA LEU A 201 -16.13 -10.34 -0.24
C LEU A 201 -17.00 -9.19 0.25
N GLY A 202 -17.18 -9.05 1.57
CA GLY A 202 -17.89 -7.93 2.17
C GLY A 202 -17.27 -6.58 1.79
N ILE A 203 -15.94 -6.43 1.97
CA ILE A 203 -15.22 -5.20 1.61
C ILE A 203 -15.36 -4.88 0.12
N LEU A 204 -15.27 -5.89 -0.76
CA LEU A 204 -15.36 -5.71 -2.20
C LEU A 204 -16.79 -5.35 -2.67
N LEU A 205 -17.82 -5.89 -2.02
CA LEU A 205 -19.22 -5.71 -2.39
C LEU A 205 -19.88 -4.46 -1.76
N LEU A 206 -19.34 -3.92 -0.67
CA LEU A 206 -19.83 -2.68 -0.03
C LEU A 206 -20.08 -1.50 -1.01
N PRO A 207 -19.14 -1.14 -1.91
CA PRO A 207 -19.39 -0.07 -2.87
C PRO A 207 -20.53 -0.38 -3.86
N PHE A 208 -20.74 -1.66 -4.21
CA PHE A 208 -21.83 -2.09 -5.08
C PHE A 208 -23.18 -2.12 -4.35
N ALA A 209 -23.21 -2.45 -3.06
CA ALA A 209 -24.43 -2.43 -2.26
C ALA A 209 -25.06 -1.02 -2.20
N GLY A 210 -24.25 0.03 -2.15
CA GLY A 210 -24.71 1.42 -2.21
C GLY A 210 -25.32 1.80 -3.57
N ASN A 211 -24.78 1.26 -4.66
CA ASN A 211 -25.33 1.45 -6.01
C ASN A 211 -26.60 0.64 -6.22
N LEU A 212 -26.65 -0.61 -5.74
CA LEU A 212 -27.83 -1.46 -5.77
C LEU A 212 -28.98 -0.86 -4.95
N ARG A 213 -28.69 -0.30 -3.77
CA ARG A 213 -29.69 0.40 -2.95
C ARG A 213 -30.25 1.64 -3.63
N ARG A 214 -29.42 2.41 -4.34
CA ARG A 214 -29.87 3.57 -5.14
C ARG A 214 -30.70 3.13 -6.35
N TRP A 215 -30.27 2.08 -7.05
CA TRP A 215 -30.98 1.49 -8.18
C TRP A 215 -32.35 0.94 -7.77
N LEU A 216 -32.42 0.14 -6.70
CA LEU A 216 -33.69 -0.38 -6.14
C LEU A 216 -34.62 0.75 -5.71
N ARG A 217 -34.09 1.82 -5.09
CA ARG A 217 -34.90 2.98 -4.68
C ARG A 217 -35.46 3.76 -5.88
N SER A 218 -34.76 3.78 -7.01
CA SER A 218 -35.27 4.37 -8.26
C SER A 218 -36.35 3.53 -8.95
N ARG A 219 -36.34 2.20 -8.75
CA ARG A 219 -37.40 1.29 -9.22
C ARG A 219 -38.69 1.42 -8.40
N PHE A 220 -38.60 1.66 -7.10
CA PHE A 220 -39.77 1.82 -6.22
C PHE A 220 -40.33 3.27 -6.16
N ARG A 221 -39.64 4.28 -6.72
CA ARG A 221 -40.11 5.69 -6.77
C ARG A 221 -40.78 6.08 -8.10
N LYS A 222 -41.27 5.11 -8.87
CA LYS A 222 -42.21 5.31 -9.98
C LYS A 222 -43.47 4.52 -9.67
N ASN A 223 -44.46 5.20 -9.09
CA ASN A 223 -45.91 4.99 -9.22
C ASN A 223 -46.64 5.73 -8.08
N PRO A 224 -46.96 7.02 -8.28
CA PRO A 224 -48.21 7.53 -7.68
C PRO A 224 -49.01 8.44 -8.63
N ILE A 225 -49.17 8.11 -9.93
CA ILE A 225 -49.97 8.96 -10.86
C ILE A 225 -51.05 8.17 -11.64
N GLU A 226 -51.31 6.89 -11.36
CA GLU A 226 -52.39 6.15 -12.08
C GLU A 226 -53.71 6.00 -11.32
N LEU A 227 -53.90 6.66 -10.17
CA LEU A 227 -55.17 6.61 -9.42
C LEU A 227 -55.99 7.91 -9.48
N GLN A 228 -55.75 8.78 -10.47
CA GLN A 228 -56.49 10.04 -10.64
C GLN A 228 -57.30 10.10 -11.95
N GLU A 229 -57.38 9.00 -12.71
CA GLU A 229 -58.22 8.88 -13.93
C GLU A 229 -59.46 7.97 -13.73
N LEU A 230 -59.86 7.70 -12.49
CA LEU A 230 -61.06 6.89 -12.16
C LEU A 230 -62.06 7.63 -11.25
N ASP A 231 -62.20 8.95 -11.43
CA ASP A 231 -63.33 9.74 -10.91
C ASP A 231 -63.96 10.56 -12.05
#